data_AF-X1SGW6-F1
#
_entry.id   AF-X1SGW6-F1
#
_cell.length_a   1.000
_cell.length_b   1.000
_cell.length_c   1.000
_cell.angle_alpha   90.00
_cell.angle_beta   90.00
_cell.angle_gamma   90.00
#
_symmetry.space_group_name_H-M   'P 1'
#
loop_
_entity.id
_entity.type
_entity.pdbx_description
1 polymer ?
#
loop_
_entity_poly.entity_id
_entity_poly.type
_entity_poly.pdbx_seq_one_letter_code
_entity_poly.pdbx_strand_id
1 'polypeptide(L)' 'MGNRPVYPIGIVSELLDVHPETIRVWERYGVIHPYRRNGKRFYSDNDLERLRF' A
#
# COMPACT_ATOMS: atom_id res chain seq x y z
N MET A 1 11.47 5.37 -11.40
CA MET A 1 10.08 4.97 -11.74
C MET A 1 9.22 4.62 -10.50
N GLY A 2 9.76 4.57 -9.27
CA GLY A 2 9.10 3.87 -8.14
C GLY A 2 8.03 4.60 -7.31
N ASN A 3 7.61 5.82 -7.64
CA ASN A 3 6.63 6.56 -6.82
C ASN A 3 5.25 6.70 -7.49
N ARG A 4 4.98 6.00 -8.60
CA ARG A 4 3.67 6.08 -9.25
C ARG A 4 2.70 5.15 -8.51
N PRO A 5 1.63 5.67 -7.88
CA PRO A 5 0.70 4.83 -7.12
C PRO A 5 -0.28 4.16 -8.09
N VAL A 6 -0.11 2.86 -8.30
CA VAL A 6 -0.86 2.07 -9.28
C VAL A 6 -1.58 0.87 -8.67
N TYR A 7 -1.15 0.39 -7.50
CA TYR A 7 -1.68 -0.82 -6.88
C TYR A 7 -2.79 -0.50 -5.89
N PRO A 8 -4.03 -1.00 -6.06
CA PRO A 8 -5.04 -0.90 -5.02
C PRO A 8 -4.74 -1.82 -3.84
N ILE A 9 -5.33 -1.56 -2.66
CA ILE A 9 -5.06 -2.30 -1.42
C ILE A 9 -5.23 -3.83 -1.54
N GLY A 10 -6.16 -4.31 -2.36
CA GLY A 10 -6.35 -5.75 -2.60
C GLY A 10 -5.15 -6.39 -3.29
N ILE A 11 -4.62 -5.75 -4.33
CA ILE A 11 -3.42 -6.23 -5.03
C ILE A 11 -2.21 -6.18 -4.11
N VAL A 12 -2.08 -5.14 -3.27
CA VAL A 12 -0.99 -5.07 -2.28
C VAL A 12 -1.09 -6.19 -1.25
N SER A 13 -2.30 -6.51 -0.80
CA SER A 13 -2.55 -7.63 0.12
C SER A 13 -2.11 -8.97 -0.47
N GLU A 14 -2.40 -9.22 -1.74
CA GLU A 14 -1.96 -10.43 -2.45
C GLU A 14 -0.42 -10.46 -2.66
N LEU A 15 0.18 -9.33 -3.05
CA LEU A 15 1.62 -9.25 -3.36
C LEU A 15 2.54 -9.37 -2.13
N LEU A 16 2.02 -9.02 -0.96
CA LEU A 16 2.72 -9.07 0.31
C LEU A 16 2.30 -10.27 1.18
N ASP A 17 1.30 -11.04 0.75
CA ASP A 17 0.69 -12.14 1.52
C ASP A 17 0.25 -11.70 2.94
N VAL A 18 -0.40 -10.54 3.02
CA VAL A 18 -0.89 -9.96 4.28
C VAL A 18 -2.34 -9.56 4.17
N HIS A 19 -3.09 -9.64 5.28
CA HIS A 19 -4.48 -9.22 5.31
C HIS A 19 -4.61 -7.69 5.06
N PRO A 20 -5.63 -7.21 4.34
CA PRO A 20 -5.81 -5.77 4.09
C PRO A 20 -5.90 -4.93 5.37
N GLU A 21 -6.39 -5.51 6.46
CA GLU A 21 -6.42 -4.80 7.76
C GLU A 21 -5.01 -4.53 8.30
N THR A 22 -4.04 -5.42 8.09
CA THR A 22 -2.63 -5.18 8.45
C THR A 22 -2.07 -3.99 7.68
N ILE A 23 -2.41 -3.85 6.40
CA ILE A 23 -2.02 -2.69 5.59
C ILE A 23 -2.66 -1.41 6.18
N ARG A 24 -3.94 -1.45 6.58
CA ARG A 24 -4.60 -0.31 7.23
C ARG A 24 -3.98 0.05 8.57
N VAL A 25 -3.50 -0.94 9.33
CA VAL A 25 -2.76 -0.73 10.58
C VAL A 25 -1.47 0.05 10.28
N TRP A 26 -0.71 -0.36 9.27
CA TRP A 26 0.50 0.36 8.83
C TRP A 26 0.22 1.79 8.36
N GLU A 27 -0.89 2.02 7.65
CA GLU A 27 -1.35 3.37 7.32
C GLU A 27 -1.63 4.20 8.58
N ARG A 28 -2.33 3.63 9.58
CA ARG A 28 -2.66 4.32 10.84
C ARG A 28 -1.42 4.68 11.66
N TYR A 29 -0.40 3.82 11.63
CA TYR A 29 0.87 4.07 12.30
C TYR A 29 1.83 4.96 11.47
N GLY A 30 1.46 5.37 10.26
CA GLY A 30 2.29 6.24 9.42
C GLY A 30 3.47 5.53 8.75
N VAL A 31 3.50 4.20 8.73
CA VAL A 31 4.54 3.41 8.06
C VAL A 31 4.47 3.60 6.55
N ILE A 32 3.25 3.71 6.01
CA ILE A 32 2.96 3.95 4.59
C ILE A 32 1.88 5.01 4.43
N HIS A 33 1.92 5.73 3.31
CA HIS A 33 0.96 6.78 2.99
C HIS A 33 0.34 6.51 1.62
N PRO A 34 -0.91 6.00 1.54
CA PRO A 34 -1.52 5.70 0.27
C PRO A 34 -1.87 6.98 -0.47
N TYR A 35 -1.70 6.95 -1.78
CA TYR A 35 -2.29 7.95 -2.64
C TYR A 35 -3.79 7.70 -2.78
N ARG A 36 -4.61 8.75 -2.64
CA ARG A 36 -6.07 8.65 -2.80
C ARG A 36 -6.49 9.21 -4.14
N ARG A 37 -7.19 8.39 -4.93
CA ARG A 37 -7.81 8.79 -6.21
C ARG A 37 -9.25 8.30 -6.24
N ASN A 38 -10.19 9.23 -6.37
CA ASN A 38 -11.64 8.93 -6.39
C ASN A 38 -12.08 8.08 -5.18
N GLY A 39 -11.59 8.41 -3.98
CA GLY A 39 -11.89 7.67 -2.74
C GLY A 39 -11.19 6.31 -2.59
N LYS A 40 -10.46 5.83 -3.61
CA LYS A 40 -9.70 4.57 -3.56
C LYS A 40 -8.24 4.82 -3.18
N ARG A 41 -7.66 3.88 -2.44
CA ARG A 41 -6.26 3.89 -2.00
C ARG A 41 -5.40 3.19 -3.06
N PHE A 42 -4.29 3.81 -3.41
CA PHE A 42 -3.30 3.30 -4.33
C PHE A 42 -1.90 3.39 -3.71
N TYR A 43 -1.09 2.39 -4.00
CA TYR A 43 0.27 2.22 -3.51
C TYR A 43 1.22 2.13 -4.70
N SER A 44 2.44 2.60 -4.49
CA SER A 44 3.53 2.55 -5.46
C SER A 44 4.47 1.39 -5.15
N ASP A 45 5.32 1.03 -6.12
CA ASP A 45 6.37 0.02 -5.91
C ASP A 45 7.24 0.32 -4.68
N ASN A 46 7.59 1.59 -4.44
CA ASN A 46 8.35 2.01 -3.27
C ASN A 46 7.60 1.77 -1.95
N ASP A 47 6.26 1.89 -1.95
CA ASP A 47 5.46 1.55 -0.77
C ASP A 47 5.51 0.04 -0.51
N LEU A 48 5.52 -0.79 -1.56
CA LEU A 48 5.63 -2.25 -1.42
C LEU A 48 7.02 -2.67 -0.94
N GLU A 49 8.08 -2.06 -1.48
CA GLU A 49 9.46 -2.28 -1.03
C GLU A 49 9.62 -1.92 0.45
N ARG A 50 8.96 -0.85 0.91
CA ARG A 50 8.88 -0.48 2.33
C ARG A 50 8.06 -1.43 3.21
N LEU A 51 7.40 -2.43 2.66
CA LEU A 51 6.60 -3.37 3.45
C LEU A 51 7.18 -4.79 3.42
N ARG A 52 8.17 -5.05 2.56
CA ARG A 52 8.86 -6.34 2.43
C ARG A 52 10.04 -6.53 3.40
N PHE A 53 10.18 -5.65 4.39
CA PHE A 53 11.27 -5.70 5.37
C PHE A 53 11.27 -6.99 6.20
#